data_AF-A0A9N9P3H0-F1
#
_entry.id   AF-A0A9N9P3H0-F1
#
_cell.length_a   1.000
_cell.length_b   1.000
_cell.length_c   1.000
_cell.angle_alpha   90.00
_cell.angle_beta   90.00
_cell.angle_gamma   90.00
#
_symmetry.space_group_name_H-M   'P 1'
#
loop_
_entity.id
_entity.type
_entity.pdbx_description
1 polymer ?
#
loop_
_entity_poly.entity_id
_entity_poly.type
_entity_poly.pdbx_seq_one_letter_code
_entity_poly.pdbx_strand_id
1 'polypeptide(L)'
;RYCIEFLKNFIDSRKQMCRELFGVQYILDILSSVYWYKQNELSSPHRHPTANASRPKNTQIKELREMLLSIITNYFKDGIFKDEVLGIFRNLLISEDDEHICEILNLLLGLLTSKSNKSVVDIFASYGGFEILCELLRRKDEDVKLLCIKMIILLINSQHIPLRIADKLRFENTDPLNLVKLLDGTPFTLQIYDALLRWALEQFNAPGPSDKEDAEPSKPTFLTIKNFNIIIVILALLDCDGTNPMVQCRILEDL
;
A
#
# COMPACT_ATOMS: atom_id res chain seq x y z
N ARG A 1 -14.77 23.13 5.61
CA ARG A 1 -13.64 23.95 5.11
C ARG A 1 -12.95 24.73 6.23
N TYR A 2 -13.59 25.74 6.86
CA TYR A 2 -12.98 26.53 7.94
C TYR A 2 -12.39 25.69 9.09
N CYS A 3 -13.11 24.66 9.56
CA CYS A 3 -12.61 23.78 10.63
C CYS A 3 -11.38 22.96 10.23
N ILE A 4 -11.31 22.51 8.97
CA ILE A 4 -10.17 21.76 8.43
C ILE A 4 -8.94 22.67 8.36
N GLU A 5 -9.13 23.89 7.87
CA GLU A 5 -8.07 24.90 7.77
C GLU A 5 -7.57 25.33 9.15
N PHE A 6 -8.49 25.56 10.10
CA PHE A 6 -8.14 25.83 11.49
C PHE A 6 -7.34 24.66 12.11
N LEU A 7 -7.78 23.42 11.92
CA LEU A 7 -7.08 22.23 12.43
C LEU A 7 -5.69 22.11 11.83
N LYS A 8 -5.54 22.29 10.51
CA LYS A 8 -4.23 22.30 9.85
C LYS A 8 -3.32 23.38 10.45
N ASN A 9 -3.80 24.62 10.53
CA ASN A 9 -3.02 25.73 11.08
C ASN A 9 -2.65 25.51 12.55
N PHE A 10 -3.56 24.96 13.36
CA PHE A 10 -3.30 24.65 14.76
C PHE A 10 -2.20 23.59 14.91
N ILE A 11 -2.28 22.51 14.13
CA ILE A 11 -1.31 21.42 14.17
C ILE A 11 0.05 21.88 13.63
N ASP A 12 0.06 22.65 12.54
CA ASP A 12 1.28 23.20 11.97
C ASP A 12 1.99 24.17 12.92
N SER A 13 1.22 24.91 13.73
CA SER A 13 1.77 25.82 14.74
C SER A 13 2.30 25.11 15.99
N ARG A 14 1.90 23.85 16.24
CA ARG A 14 2.17 23.12 17.49
C ARG A 14 2.59 21.67 17.25
N LYS A 15 3.33 21.41 16.17
CA LYS A 15 3.61 20.06 15.66
C LYS A 15 4.12 19.08 16.71
N GLN A 16 5.12 19.48 17.50
CA GLN A 16 5.72 18.61 18.52
C GLN A 16 4.72 18.26 19.63
N MET A 17 4.04 19.26 20.21
CA MET A 17 2.98 19.05 21.19
C MET A 17 1.87 18.14 20.63
N CYS A 18 1.46 18.39 19.39
CA CYS A 18 0.43 17.57 18.75
C CYS A 18 0.90 16.13 18.52
N ARG A 19 2.16 15.89 18.14
CA ARG A 19 2.70 14.53 17.96
C ARG A 19 2.77 13.77 19.30
N GLU A 20 3.13 14.47 20.37
CA GLU A 20 3.19 13.88 21.72
C GLU A 20 1.81 13.52 22.27
N LEU A 21 0.80 14.37 22.04
CA LEU A 21 -0.57 14.15 22.53
C LEU A 21 -1.42 13.28 21.57
N PHE A 22 -1.20 13.42 20.28
CA PHE A 22 -1.99 12.85 19.19
C PHE A 22 -1.06 12.15 18.18
N GLY A 23 -0.34 11.14 18.67
CA GLY A 23 0.60 10.36 17.85
C GLY A 23 -0.06 9.58 16.70
N VAL A 24 0.77 8.96 15.86
CA VAL A 24 0.30 8.24 14.66
C VAL A 24 -0.82 7.25 14.95
N GLN A 25 -0.70 6.46 16.02
CA GLN A 25 -1.74 5.49 16.39
C GLN A 25 -3.09 6.16 16.67
N TYR A 26 -3.10 7.27 17.41
CA TYR A 26 -4.34 7.99 17.73
C TYR A 26 -5.05 8.48 16.47
N ILE A 27 -4.29 8.97 15.48
CA ILE A 27 -4.85 9.41 14.21
C ILE A 27 -5.41 8.21 13.41
N LEU A 28 -4.70 7.08 13.38
CA LEU A 28 -5.18 5.84 12.74
C LEU A 28 -6.47 5.31 13.39
N ASP A 29 -6.57 5.42 14.72
CA ASP A 29 -7.78 5.03 15.46
C ASP A 29 -8.95 5.95 15.12
N ILE A 30 -8.73 7.26 15.00
CA ILE A 30 -9.75 8.21 14.54
C ILE A 30 -10.20 7.88 13.10
N LEU A 31 -9.27 7.59 12.20
CA LEU A 31 -9.59 7.23 10.82
C LEU A 31 -10.47 5.97 10.76
N SER A 32 -10.14 4.94 11.54
CA SER A 32 -10.86 3.66 11.51
C SER A 32 -12.16 3.64 12.32
N SER A 33 -12.29 4.44 13.38
CA SER A 33 -13.45 4.41 14.28
C SER A 33 -14.41 5.61 14.13
N VAL A 34 -13.94 6.75 13.63
CA VAL A 34 -14.71 8.02 13.50
C VAL A 34 -14.92 8.46 12.05
N TYR A 35 -13.99 8.15 11.14
CA TYR A 35 -14.10 8.53 9.73
C TYR A 35 -14.01 7.34 8.77
N TRP A 36 -14.50 6.18 9.18
CA TRP A 36 -14.52 4.94 8.39
C TRP A 36 -15.22 5.11 7.02
N TYR A 37 -14.85 4.34 6.00
CA TYR A 37 -15.64 4.26 4.76
C TYR A 37 -16.69 3.16 4.89
N LYS A 38 -16.28 1.99 5.40
CA LYS A 38 -17.15 0.84 5.67
C LYS A 38 -17.27 0.57 7.18
N GLN A 39 -18.50 0.46 7.68
CA GLN A 39 -18.73 0.28 9.12
C GLN A 39 -18.28 -1.11 9.55
N ASN A 40 -17.47 -1.17 10.60
CA ASN A 40 -17.02 -2.40 11.27
C ASN A 40 -17.46 -2.40 12.74
N GLU A 41 -17.17 -3.49 13.46
CA GLU A 41 -17.54 -3.63 14.89
C GLU A 41 -16.87 -2.59 15.80
N LEU A 42 -15.70 -2.08 15.40
CA LEU A 42 -14.96 -1.02 16.10
C LEU A 42 -15.47 0.40 15.77
N SER A 43 -16.31 0.53 14.74
CA SER A 43 -16.88 1.80 14.32
C SER A 43 -17.97 2.20 15.29
N SER A 44 -17.80 3.36 15.94
CA SER A 44 -18.83 3.85 16.84
C SER A 44 -20.11 4.15 16.03
N PRO A 45 -21.29 3.67 16.46
CA PRO A 45 -22.56 4.07 15.88
C PRO A 45 -22.79 5.54 16.25
N HIS A 46 -22.24 6.45 15.45
CA HIS A 46 -22.32 7.88 15.70
C HIS A 46 -23.73 8.41 15.42
N ARG A 47 -24.67 8.11 16.31
CA ARG A 47 -25.61 9.12 16.80
C ARG A 47 -25.02 9.62 18.11
N HIS A 48 -24.30 10.74 18.07
CA HIS A 48 -23.92 11.40 19.32
C HIS A 48 -25.24 11.80 20.01
N PRO A 49 -25.59 11.27 21.20
CA PRO A 49 -26.94 11.45 21.77
C PRO A 49 -27.32 12.91 22.00
N THR A 50 -26.31 13.79 22.10
CA THR A 50 -26.44 15.21 22.43
C THR A 50 -26.22 16.16 21.25
N ALA A 51 -25.90 15.66 20.06
CA ALA A 51 -25.75 16.50 18.89
C ALA A 51 -26.60 15.93 17.75
N ASN A 52 -27.60 16.69 17.29
CA ASN A 52 -28.34 16.43 16.04
C ASN A 52 -27.43 16.52 14.78
N ALA A 53 -26.12 16.29 14.92
CA ALA A 53 -25.15 16.34 13.85
C ALA A 53 -25.23 15.04 13.05
N SER A 54 -25.67 15.17 11.79
CA SER A 54 -25.55 14.10 10.82
C SER A 54 -24.08 13.83 10.51
N ARG A 55 -23.72 12.55 10.30
CA ARG A 55 -22.41 12.16 9.77
C ARG A 55 -22.03 13.02 8.55
N PRO A 56 -20.78 13.48 8.43
CA PRO A 56 -20.33 14.22 7.24
C PRO A 56 -20.58 13.44 5.94
N LYS A 57 -20.74 14.16 4.83
CA LYS A 57 -20.87 13.52 3.50
C LYS A 57 -19.57 12.81 3.13
N ASN A 58 -19.65 11.78 2.28
CA ASN A 58 -18.47 11.01 1.84
C ASN A 58 -17.33 11.90 1.29
N THR A 59 -17.66 12.95 0.56
CA THR A 59 -16.65 13.92 0.06
C THR A 59 -15.91 14.63 1.20
N GLN A 60 -16.64 15.01 2.26
CA GLN A 60 -16.07 15.67 3.44
C GLN A 60 -15.26 14.69 4.29
N ILE A 61 -15.69 13.42 4.37
CA ILE A 61 -14.94 12.34 5.01
C ILE A 61 -13.59 12.20 4.29
N LYS A 62 -13.58 12.09 2.96
CA LYS A 62 -12.35 12.00 2.17
C LYS A 62 -11.40 13.17 2.42
N GLU A 63 -11.89 14.41 2.35
CA GLU A 63 -11.08 15.62 2.64
C GLU A 63 -10.48 15.61 4.06
N LEU A 64 -11.25 15.14 5.05
CA LEU A 64 -10.79 15.04 6.44
C LEU A 64 -9.70 13.97 6.58
N ARG A 65 -9.88 12.83 5.93
CA ARG A 65 -8.91 11.73 5.98
C ARG A 65 -7.60 12.10 5.30
N GLU A 66 -7.65 12.74 4.13
CA GLU A 66 -6.46 13.28 3.46
C GLU A 66 -5.70 14.27 4.35
N MET A 67 -6.42 15.14 5.06
CA MET A 67 -5.81 16.05 6.05
C MET A 67 -5.16 15.29 7.20
N LEU A 68 -5.83 14.30 7.79
CA LEU A 68 -5.29 13.47 8.88
C LEU A 68 -4.05 12.66 8.45
N LEU A 69 -4.06 12.05 7.27
CA LEU A 69 -2.92 11.34 6.71
C LEU A 69 -1.75 12.28 6.40
N SER A 70 -2.03 13.53 5.99
CA SER A 70 -0.98 14.53 5.78
C SER A 70 -0.25 14.91 7.08
N ILE A 71 -0.95 14.86 8.23
CA ILE A 71 -0.34 15.09 9.55
C ILE A 71 0.63 13.97 9.89
N ILE A 72 0.21 12.71 9.71
CA ILE A 72 1.08 11.55 9.89
C ILE A 72 2.31 11.65 8.98
N THR A 73 2.11 12.02 7.72
CA THR A 73 3.21 12.22 6.76
C THR A 73 4.19 13.29 7.23
N ASN A 74 3.69 14.39 7.80
CA ASN A 74 4.53 15.45 8.35
C ASN A 74 5.29 15.00 9.61
N TYR A 75 4.69 14.17 10.47
CA TYR A 75 5.42 13.58 11.61
C TYR A 75 6.64 12.78 11.15
N PHE A 76 6.51 11.98 10.09
CA PHE A 76 7.63 11.21 9.57
C PHE A 76 8.72 12.05 8.90
N LYS A 77 8.43 13.28 8.45
CA LYS A 77 9.47 14.22 7.97
C LYS A 77 10.39 14.66 9.11
N ASP A 78 9.86 14.80 10.31
CA ASP A 78 10.62 15.23 11.50
C ASP A 78 11.38 14.08 12.17
N GLY A 79 11.13 12.83 11.75
CA GLY A 79 11.80 11.63 12.25
C GLY A 79 10.88 10.42 12.20
N ILE A 80 11.45 9.23 12.07
CA ILE A 80 10.71 7.98 12.00
C ILE A 80 10.90 7.22 13.31
N PHE A 81 9.82 7.09 14.09
CA PHE A 81 9.86 6.29 15.32
C PHE A 81 9.29 4.90 15.06
N LYS A 82 9.94 3.90 15.68
CA LYS A 82 9.57 2.49 15.53
C LYS A 82 8.10 2.24 15.85
N ASP A 83 7.62 2.73 16.99
CA ASP A 83 6.27 2.45 17.46
C ASP A 83 5.19 3.05 16.55
N GLU A 84 5.49 4.15 15.86
CA GLU A 84 4.59 4.74 14.86
C GLU A 84 4.47 3.87 13.61
N VAL A 85 5.58 3.32 13.11
CA VAL A 85 5.58 2.39 11.96
C VAL A 85 4.89 1.08 12.35
N LEU A 86 5.12 0.56 13.56
CA LEU A 86 4.40 -0.62 14.05
C LEU A 86 2.90 -0.35 14.22
N GLY A 87 2.50 0.88 14.56
CA GLY A 87 1.10 1.32 14.57
C GLY A 87 0.46 1.21 13.18
N ILE A 88 1.18 1.64 12.14
CA ILE A 88 0.75 1.47 10.72
C ILE A 88 0.58 -0.01 10.39
N PHE A 89 1.57 -0.85 10.72
CA PHE A 89 1.54 -2.29 10.46
C PHE A 89 0.34 -2.98 11.12
N ARG A 90 0.09 -2.65 12.40
CA ARG A 90 -1.06 -3.16 13.13
C ARG A 90 -2.38 -2.71 12.48
N ASN A 91 -2.48 -1.45 12.07
CA ASN A 91 -3.69 -0.92 11.45
C ASN A 91 -3.99 -1.61 10.10
N LEU A 92 -2.96 -1.90 9.29
CA LEU A 92 -3.10 -2.70 8.07
C LEU A 92 -3.65 -4.11 8.32
N LEU A 93 -3.27 -4.75 9.42
CA LEU A 93 -3.70 -6.11 9.76
C LEU A 93 -5.11 -6.20 10.36
N ILE A 94 -5.51 -5.20 11.16
CA ILE A 94 -6.79 -5.24 11.89
C ILE A 94 -7.94 -4.65 11.05
N SER A 95 -7.65 -3.78 10.08
CA SER A 95 -8.70 -3.16 9.27
C SER A 95 -9.41 -4.17 8.37
N GLU A 96 -10.74 -4.07 8.33
CA GLU A 96 -11.59 -4.78 7.37
C GLU A 96 -12.05 -3.89 6.20
N ASP A 97 -11.70 -2.60 6.25
CA ASP A 97 -12.04 -1.60 5.24
C ASP A 97 -10.89 -1.50 4.22
N ASP A 98 -11.10 -2.05 3.03
CA ASP A 98 -10.10 -2.10 1.96
C ASP A 98 -9.73 -0.69 1.45
N GLU A 99 -10.68 0.26 1.42
CA GLU A 99 -10.39 1.64 1.03
C GLU A 99 -9.48 2.33 2.06
N HIS A 100 -9.72 2.08 3.35
CA HIS A 100 -8.81 2.51 4.42
C HIS A 100 -7.42 1.88 4.27
N ILE A 101 -7.34 0.58 4.00
CA ILE A 101 -6.06 -0.13 3.81
C ILE A 101 -5.29 0.46 2.64
N CYS A 102 -5.95 0.75 1.52
CA CYS A 102 -5.33 1.39 0.36
C CYS A 102 -4.72 2.76 0.72
N GLU A 103 -5.39 3.58 1.52
CA GLU A 103 -4.83 4.85 2.00
C GLU A 103 -3.58 4.65 2.86
N ILE A 104 -3.59 3.67 3.75
CA ILE A 104 -2.46 3.37 4.64
C ILE A 104 -1.28 2.74 3.88
N LEU A 105 -1.56 1.93 2.86
CA LEU A 105 -0.53 1.41 1.95
C LEU A 105 0.11 2.54 1.13
N ASN A 106 -0.68 3.49 0.63
CA ASN A 106 -0.16 4.66 -0.07
C ASN A 106 0.69 5.55 0.84
N LEU A 107 0.29 5.73 2.10
CA LEU A 107 1.12 6.39 3.11
C LEU A 107 2.46 5.67 3.27
N LEU A 108 2.46 4.35 3.48
CA LEU A 108 3.68 3.55 3.67
C LEU A 108 4.58 3.56 2.42
N LEU A 109 4.01 3.46 1.23
CA LEU A 109 4.72 3.65 -0.05
C LEU A 109 5.39 5.04 -0.12
N GLY A 110 4.67 6.08 0.29
CA GLY A 110 5.22 7.44 0.38
C GLY A 110 6.44 7.50 1.31
N LEU A 111 6.39 6.82 2.46
CA LEU A 111 7.52 6.74 3.38
C LEU A 111 8.70 5.95 2.79
N LEU A 112 8.43 4.84 2.10
CA LEU A 112 9.46 4.01 1.47
C LEU A 112 10.14 4.69 0.27
N THR A 113 9.46 5.60 -0.41
CA THR A 113 10.06 6.43 -1.48
C THR A 113 10.79 7.68 -0.96
N SER A 114 10.62 8.02 0.32
CA SER A 114 11.27 9.18 0.92
C SER A 114 12.79 8.97 1.12
N LYS A 115 13.54 10.07 1.23
CA LYS A 115 15.01 10.01 1.48
C LYS A 115 15.38 9.33 2.80
N SER A 116 14.47 9.30 3.78
CA SER A 116 14.69 8.74 5.10
C SER A 116 14.09 7.33 5.25
N ASN A 117 13.94 6.60 4.13
CA ASN A 117 13.28 5.28 4.11
C ASN A 117 14.03 4.18 4.87
N LYS A 118 15.33 4.32 5.13
CA LYS A 118 16.16 3.30 5.79
C LYS A 118 15.52 2.77 7.08
N SER A 119 15.06 3.65 7.96
CA SER A 119 14.43 3.25 9.22
C SER A 119 13.15 2.44 9.00
N VAL A 120 12.33 2.80 8.01
CA VAL A 120 11.10 2.07 7.67
C VAL A 120 11.45 0.69 7.13
N VAL A 121 12.47 0.59 6.26
CA VAL A 121 12.95 -0.68 5.70
C VAL A 121 13.53 -1.58 6.79
N ASP A 122 14.33 -1.04 7.71
CA ASP A 122 14.89 -1.77 8.84
C ASP A 122 13.79 -2.32 9.77
N ILE A 123 12.77 -1.51 10.06
CA ILE A 123 11.61 -1.93 10.86
C ILE A 123 10.81 -3.00 10.11
N PHE A 124 10.55 -2.80 8.82
CA PHE A 124 9.87 -3.78 7.98
C PHE A 124 10.57 -5.15 8.01
N ALA A 125 11.89 -5.15 7.80
CA ALA A 125 12.70 -6.37 7.79
C ALA A 125 12.73 -7.08 9.15
N SER A 126 12.63 -6.34 10.25
CA SER A 126 12.80 -6.87 11.60
C SER A 126 11.50 -7.24 12.31
N TYR A 127 10.36 -6.65 11.91
CA TYR A 127 9.09 -6.74 12.65
C TYR A 127 7.95 -7.28 11.81
N GLY A 128 8.19 -8.37 11.08
CA GLY A 128 7.14 -9.12 10.40
C GLY A 128 6.56 -8.44 9.16
N GLY A 129 7.30 -7.51 8.55
CA GLY A 129 6.83 -6.78 7.37
C GLY A 129 6.46 -7.69 6.20
N PHE A 130 7.27 -8.73 5.95
CA PHE A 130 6.99 -9.71 4.89
C PHE A 130 5.66 -10.44 5.12
N GLU A 131 5.42 -10.89 6.34
CA GLU A 131 4.21 -11.61 6.73
C GLU A 131 2.95 -10.73 6.57
N ILE A 132 3.07 -9.42 6.87
CA ILE A 132 2.01 -8.45 6.59
C ILE A 132 1.71 -8.38 5.09
N LEU A 133 2.73 -8.34 4.22
CA LEU A 133 2.50 -8.32 2.77
C LEU A 133 1.82 -9.59 2.28
N CYS A 134 2.20 -10.75 2.80
CA CYS A 134 1.53 -12.01 2.47
C CYS A 134 0.06 -12.00 2.87
N GLU A 135 -0.30 -11.42 4.02
CA GLU A 135 -1.69 -11.33 4.45
C GLU A 135 -2.49 -10.33 3.60
N LEU A 136 -1.87 -9.22 3.20
CA LEU A 136 -2.49 -8.26 2.28
C LEU A 136 -2.71 -8.85 0.88
N LEU A 137 -1.78 -9.66 0.38
CA LEU A 137 -1.94 -10.36 -0.91
C LEU A 137 -3.13 -11.33 -0.91
N ARG A 138 -3.52 -11.89 0.25
CA ARG A 138 -4.67 -12.79 0.42
C ARG A 138 -6.03 -12.10 0.39
N ARG A 139 -6.07 -10.78 0.53
CA ARG A 139 -7.34 -10.05 0.53
C ARG A 139 -7.99 -10.14 -0.85
N LYS A 140 -9.32 -10.10 -0.91
CA LYS A 140 -10.04 -10.22 -2.20
C LYS A 140 -9.93 -8.96 -3.06
N ASP A 141 -9.73 -7.82 -2.42
CA ASP A 141 -9.68 -6.50 -3.06
C ASP A 141 -8.45 -6.37 -3.98
N GLU A 142 -8.71 -6.01 -5.22
CA GLU A 142 -7.69 -5.91 -6.27
C GLU A 142 -6.72 -4.76 -6.02
N ASP A 143 -7.21 -3.59 -5.58
CA ASP A 143 -6.40 -2.40 -5.36
C ASP A 143 -5.40 -2.62 -4.21
N VAL A 144 -5.82 -3.32 -3.15
CA VAL A 144 -4.91 -3.73 -2.07
C VAL A 144 -3.79 -4.62 -2.61
N LYS A 145 -4.11 -5.61 -3.46
CA LYS A 145 -3.08 -6.49 -4.07
C LYS A 145 -2.12 -5.69 -4.95
N LEU A 146 -2.63 -4.80 -5.79
CA LEU A 146 -1.82 -3.96 -6.68
C LEU A 146 -0.85 -3.08 -5.90
N LEU A 147 -1.32 -2.42 -4.84
CA LEU A 147 -0.46 -1.61 -3.96
C LEU A 147 0.56 -2.46 -3.19
N CYS A 148 0.16 -3.66 -2.76
CA CYS A 148 1.06 -4.60 -2.11
C CYS A 148 2.19 -5.05 -3.05
N ILE A 149 1.86 -5.48 -4.28
CA ILE A 149 2.85 -5.85 -5.30
C ILE A 149 3.79 -4.67 -5.60
N LYS A 150 3.24 -3.46 -5.76
CA LYS A 150 4.04 -2.25 -5.96
C LYS A 150 5.04 -2.01 -4.82
N MET A 151 4.62 -2.22 -3.58
CA MET A 151 5.48 -2.10 -2.41
C MET A 151 6.56 -3.20 -2.36
N ILE A 152 6.23 -4.43 -2.75
CA ILE A 152 7.20 -5.53 -2.87
C ILE A 152 8.31 -5.14 -3.86
N ILE A 153 7.94 -4.68 -5.05
CA ILE A 153 8.90 -4.25 -6.08
C ILE A 153 9.79 -3.11 -5.56
N LEU A 154 9.19 -2.13 -4.89
CA LEU A 154 9.93 -1.01 -4.30
C LEU A 154 10.95 -1.47 -3.24
N LEU A 155 10.56 -2.42 -2.39
CA LEU A 155 11.42 -2.97 -1.34
C LEU A 155 12.56 -3.80 -1.92
N ILE A 156 12.30 -4.65 -2.93
CA ILE A 156 13.35 -5.43 -3.62
C ILE A 156 14.41 -4.51 -4.24
N ASN A 157 13.97 -3.38 -4.81
CA ASN A 157 14.85 -2.39 -5.41
C ASN A 157 15.50 -1.43 -4.40
N SER A 158 15.17 -1.53 -3.11
CA SER A 158 15.74 -0.66 -2.08
C SER A 158 17.15 -1.10 -1.71
N GLN A 159 18.11 -0.17 -1.75
CA GLN A 159 19.49 -0.44 -1.30
C GLN A 159 19.61 -0.80 0.20
N HIS A 160 18.56 -0.56 0.99
CA HIS A 160 18.55 -0.81 2.43
C HIS A 160 17.95 -2.17 2.80
N ILE A 161 17.32 -2.88 1.86
CA ILE A 161 16.71 -4.17 2.15
C ILE A 161 17.81 -5.23 2.38
N PRO A 162 17.77 -6.01 3.47
CA PRO A 162 18.68 -7.14 3.62
C PRO A 162 18.42 -8.19 2.54
N LEU A 163 19.48 -8.78 1.97
CA LEU A 163 19.37 -9.78 0.89
C LEU A 163 18.39 -10.90 1.23
N ARG A 164 18.46 -11.47 2.45
CA ARG A 164 17.53 -12.50 2.91
C ARG A 164 16.05 -12.09 2.81
N ILE A 165 15.74 -10.82 3.04
CA ILE A 165 14.37 -10.30 2.93
C ILE A 165 14.02 -10.06 1.46
N ALA A 166 14.96 -9.59 0.63
CA ALA A 166 14.76 -9.51 -0.81
C ALA A 166 14.44 -10.90 -1.42
N ASP A 167 15.17 -11.94 -1.04
CA ASP A 167 14.93 -13.32 -1.53
C ASP A 167 13.55 -13.84 -1.11
N LYS A 168 13.10 -13.50 0.12
CA LYS A 168 11.72 -13.77 0.57
C LYS A 168 10.70 -13.00 -0.28
N LEU A 169 10.92 -11.72 -0.50
CA LEU A 169 10.05 -10.86 -1.32
C LEU A 169 10.03 -11.28 -2.79
N ARG A 170 11.06 -11.94 -3.29
CA ARG A 170 11.08 -12.57 -4.62
C ARG A 170 10.47 -13.96 -4.63
N PHE A 171 10.18 -14.55 -3.46
CA PHE A 171 9.73 -15.95 -3.38
C PHE A 171 10.72 -16.91 -4.05
N GLU A 172 12.03 -16.61 -4.07
CA GLU A 172 13.04 -17.41 -4.81
C GLU A 172 13.07 -18.88 -4.35
N ASN A 173 12.93 -19.10 -3.05
CA ASN A 173 12.98 -20.43 -2.42
C ASN A 173 11.59 -20.92 -1.98
N THR A 174 10.52 -20.39 -2.56
CA THR A 174 9.14 -20.77 -2.23
C THR A 174 8.50 -21.47 -3.41
N ASP A 175 7.78 -22.57 -3.15
CA ASP A 175 6.95 -23.22 -4.17
C ASP A 175 5.98 -22.18 -4.79
N PRO A 176 6.02 -21.94 -6.11
CA PRO A 176 5.12 -21.01 -6.80
C PRO A 176 3.65 -21.23 -6.48
N LEU A 177 3.23 -22.47 -6.20
CA LEU A 177 1.86 -22.79 -5.82
C LEU A 177 1.44 -22.09 -4.51
N ASN A 178 2.36 -21.84 -3.59
CA ASN A 178 2.05 -21.07 -2.39
C ASN A 178 1.74 -19.61 -2.72
N LEU A 179 2.41 -19.02 -3.71
CA LEU A 179 2.11 -17.66 -4.16
C LEU A 179 0.79 -17.61 -4.95
N VAL A 180 0.47 -18.63 -5.75
CA VAL A 180 -0.86 -18.78 -6.36
C VAL A 180 -1.95 -18.78 -5.28
N LYS A 181 -1.77 -19.54 -4.19
CA LYS A 181 -2.71 -19.54 -3.05
C LYS A 181 -2.83 -18.20 -2.34
N LEU A 182 -1.78 -17.38 -2.32
CA LEU A 182 -1.89 -16.02 -1.80
C LEU A 182 -2.78 -15.15 -2.70
N LEU A 183 -2.74 -15.38 -4.01
CA LEU A 183 -3.51 -14.59 -4.97
C LEU A 183 -4.91 -15.15 -5.26
N ASP A 184 -5.26 -16.29 -4.66
CA ASP A 184 -6.54 -16.95 -4.83
C ASP A 184 -7.74 -16.06 -4.44
N GLY A 185 -8.89 -16.32 -5.06
CA GLY A 185 -10.14 -15.63 -4.76
C GLY A 185 -10.32 -14.25 -5.40
N THR A 186 -9.41 -13.79 -6.26
CA THR A 186 -9.56 -12.55 -7.05
C THR A 186 -9.48 -12.87 -8.54
N PRO A 187 -10.36 -12.29 -9.38
CA PRO A 187 -10.28 -12.51 -10.83
C PRO A 187 -8.93 -12.07 -11.37
N PHE A 188 -8.35 -12.86 -12.28
CA PHE A 188 -7.11 -12.50 -12.94
C PHE A 188 -7.38 -11.47 -14.04
N THR A 189 -7.12 -10.20 -13.72
CA THR A 189 -7.33 -9.05 -14.61
C THR A 189 -6.03 -8.65 -15.31
N LEU A 190 -6.13 -7.78 -16.33
CA LEU A 190 -4.96 -7.18 -16.97
C LEU A 190 -4.12 -6.32 -16.00
N GLN A 191 -4.73 -5.74 -14.97
CA GLN A 191 -3.98 -4.93 -13.99
C GLN A 191 -3.14 -5.81 -13.08
N ILE A 192 -3.70 -6.93 -12.59
CA ILE A 192 -2.95 -7.92 -11.83
C ILE A 192 -1.85 -8.53 -12.69
N TYR A 193 -2.13 -8.85 -13.95
CA TYR A 193 -1.11 -9.30 -14.89
C TYR A 193 0.06 -8.30 -15.03
N ASP A 194 -0.21 -7.03 -15.34
CA ASP A 194 0.83 -6.00 -15.48
C ASP A 194 1.62 -5.82 -14.18
N ALA A 195 0.96 -5.86 -13.02
CA ALA A 195 1.64 -5.78 -11.73
C ALA A 195 2.56 -6.97 -11.47
N LEU A 196 2.11 -8.20 -11.74
CA LEU A 196 2.91 -9.41 -11.60
C LEU A 196 4.06 -9.44 -12.62
N LEU A 197 3.84 -9.02 -13.86
CA LEU A 197 4.89 -8.93 -14.87
C LEU A 197 5.97 -7.94 -14.44
N ARG A 198 5.58 -6.76 -13.94
CA ARG A 198 6.53 -5.79 -13.38
C ARG A 198 7.28 -6.33 -12.17
N TRP A 199 6.65 -7.18 -11.37
CA TRP A 199 7.33 -7.88 -10.29
C TRP A 199 8.35 -8.90 -10.82
N ALA A 200 7.99 -9.67 -11.84
CA ALA A 200 8.91 -10.59 -12.51
C ALA A 200 10.14 -9.89 -13.12
N LEU A 201 9.95 -8.65 -13.60
CA LEU A 201 10.98 -7.80 -14.19
C LEU A 201 11.70 -6.90 -13.17
N GLU A 202 11.21 -6.82 -11.93
CA GLU A 202 11.58 -5.85 -10.89
C GLU A 202 11.54 -4.38 -11.36
N GLN A 203 10.56 -4.02 -12.17
CA GLN A 203 10.43 -2.67 -12.71
C GLN A 203 9.49 -1.82 -11.87
N PHE A 204 10.02 -0.73 -11.29
CA PHE A 204 9.23 0.25 -10.55
C PHE A 204 9.06 1.54 -11.37
N ASN A 205 7.83 1.88 -11.73
CA ASN A 205 7.51 3.21 -12.24
C ASN A 205 7.09 4.10 -11.04
N ALA A 206 7.99 4.99 -10.62
CA ALA A 206 7.59 6.08 -9.75
C ALA A 206 6.58 6.96 -10.49
N PRO A 207 5.51 7.47 -9.84
CA PRO A 207 4.78 8.61 -10.38
C PRO A 207 5.70 9.83 -10.31
N GLY A 208 6.56 10.00 -11.31
CA GLY A 208 7.33 11.21 -11.54
C GLY A 208 6.56 12.14 -12.48
N PRO A 209 6.77 13.47 -12.39
CA PRO A 209 6.22 14.41 -13.34
C PRO A 209 6.80 14.09 -14.72
N SER A 210 5.93 13.67 -15.63
CA SER A 210 6.20 13.57 -17.05
C SER A 210 6.38 14.97 -17.61
N ASP A 211 7.63 15.45 -17.61
CA ASP A 211 8.16 16.51 -18.47
C ASP A 211 9.66 16.27 -18.67
N LYS A 212 9.96 15.30 -19.54
CA LYS A 212 11.21 15.26 -20.32
C LYS A 212 10.88 14.67 -21.68
N GLU A 213 10.24 15.49 -22.51
CA GLU A 213 10.40 15.41 -23.96
C GLU A 213 11.89 15.67 -24.25
N ASP A 214 12.66 14.60 -24.35
CA ASP A 214 13.97 14.49 -25.02
C ASP A 214 14.70 13.26 -24.43
N ALA A 215 14.25 12.08 -24.82
CA ALA A 215 15.05 10.87 -24.74
C ALA A 215 15.00 10.20 -26.11
N GLU A 216 16.15 10.10 -26.77
CA GLU A 216 16.34 9.31 -27.99
C GLU A 216 15.70 7.92 -27.84
N PRO A 217 15.18 7.31 -28.92
CA PRO A 217 14.60 5.98 -28.87
C PRO A 217 15.70 4.99 -28.49
N SER A 218 15.78 4.68 -27.20
CA SER A 218 16.67 3.66 -26.69
C SER A 218 16.31 2.33 -27.35
N LYS A 219 17.36 1.62 -27.81
CA LYS A 219 17.30 0.30 -28.46
C LYS A 219 16.28 -0.62 -27.78
N PRO A 220 15.64 -1.57 -28.50
CA PRO A 220 14.74 -2.54 -27.88
C PRO A 220 15.50 -3.23 -26.75
N THR A 221 15.17 -2.83 -25.53
CA THR A 221 15.81 -3.37 -24.34
C THR A 221 15.13 -4.71 -24.15
N PHE A 222 15.83 -5.80 -24.49
CA PHE A 222 15.32 -7.13 -24.18
C PHE A 222 14.95 -7.13 -22.69
N LEU A 223 13.66 -7.36 -22.40
CA LEU A 223 13.15 -7.37 -21.04
C LEU A 223 13.70 -8.63 -20.36
N THR A 224 14.72 -8.46 -19.52
CA THR A 224 15.29 -9.58 -18.78
C THR A 224 14.37 -9.96 -17.63
N ILE A 225 13.79 -11.15 -17.69
CA ILE A 225 13.05 -11.74 -16.57
C ILE A 225 14.04 -11.99 -15.43
N LYS A 226 13.78 -11.37 -14.27
CA LYS A 226 14.61 -11.51 -13.07
C LYS A 226 14.05 -12.52 -12.09
N ASN A 227 12.75 -12.76 -12.11
CA ASN A 227 12.08 -13.66 -11.20
C ASN A 227 11.14 -14.61 -11.95
N PHE A 228 11.65 -15.80 -12.25
CA PHE A 228 10.92 -16.83 -13.00
C PHE A 228 9.74 -17.43 -12.22
N ASN A 229 9.80 -17.45 -10.88
CA ASN A 229 8.70 -17.98 -10.07
C ASN A 229 7.41 -17.16 -10.28
N ILE A 230 7.53 -15.83 -10.46
CA ILE A 230 6.37 -14.98 -10.74
C ILE A 230 5.78 -15.28 -12.13
N ILE A 231 6.61 -15.63 -13.12
CA ILE A 231 6.13 -16.06 -14.44
C ILE A 231 5.33 -17.36 -14.32
N ILE A 232 5.81 -18.33 -13.55
CA ILE A 232 5.06 -19.57 -13.28
C ILE A 232 3.71 -19.24 -12.64
N VAL A 233 3.66 -18.28 -11.71
CA VAL A 233 2.40 -17.84 -11.09
C VAL A 233 1.46 -17.19 -12.10
N ILE A 234 1.96 -16.34 -12.99
CA ILE A 234 1.15 -15.75 -14.07
C ILE A 234 0.53 -16.86 -14.92
N LEU A 235 1.32 -17.85 -15.34
CA LEU A 235 0.83 -18.99 -16.12
C LEU A 235 -0.21 -19.82 -15.35
N ALA A 236 0.03 -20.10 -14.07
CA ALA A 236 -0.92 -20.83 -13.24
C ALA A 236 -2.24 -20.08 -13.05
N LEU A 237 -2.21 -18.74 -12.97
CA LEU A 237 -3.43 -17.91 -12.85
C LEU A 237 -4.19 -17.79 -14.18
N LEU A 238 -3.51 -17.87 -15.33
CA LEU A 238 -4.17 -17.95 -16.64
C LEU A 238 -5.07 -19.17 -16.75
N ASP A 239 -4.60 -20.32 -16.23
CA ASP A 239 -5.30 -21.60 -16.27
C ASP A 239 -6.42 -21.73 -15.20
N CYS A 240 -6.60 -20.73 -14.33
CA CYS A 240 -7.62 -20.76 -13.27
C CYS A 240 -9.04 -20.47 -13.82
N ASP A 241 -10.02 -21.24 -13.35
CA ASP A 241 -11.44 -21.07 -13.69
C ASP A 241 -11.93 -19.66 -13.30
N GLY A 242 -12.37 -18.88 -14.29
CA GLY A 242 -12.93 -17.53 -14.09
C GLY A 242 -12.11 -16.39 -14.72
N THR A 243 -10.92 -16.66 -15.26
CA THR A 243 -10.18 -15.68 -16.05
C THR A 243 -10.93 -15.39 -17.36
N ASN A 244 -11.16 -14.12 -17.66
CA ASN A 244 -11.86 -13.71 -18.87
C ASN A 244 -11.06 -14.16 -20.12
N PRO A 245 -11.65 -14.87 -21.09
CA PRO A 245 -10.96 -15.32 -22.29
C PRO A 245 -10.28 -14.19 -23.08
N MET A 246 -10.83 -12.97 -23.08
CA MET A 246 -10.18 -11.82 -23.71
C MET A 246 -8.89 -11.39 -22.99
N VAL A 247 -8.86 -11.54 -21.66
CA VAL A 247 -7.67 -11.28 -20.86
C VAL A 247 -6.62 -12.36 -21.13
N GLN A 248 -7.03 -13.63 -21.20
CA GLN A 248 -6.14 -14.74 -21.58
C GLN A 248 -5.52 -14.53 -22.96
N CYS A 249 -6.33 -14.20 -23.98
CA CYS A 249 -5.81 -13.95 -25.34
C CYS A 249 -4.79 -12.82 -25.37
N ARG A 250 -5.06 -11.67 -24.73
CA ARG A 250 -4.11 -10.56 -24.69
C ARG A 250 -2.80 -10.93 -23.99
N ILE A 251 -2.88 -11.66 -22.89
CA ILE A 251 -1.67 -12.05 -22.15
C ILE A 251 -0.83 -13.03 -22.97
N LEU A 252 -1.47 -13.97 -23.67
CA LEU A 252 -0.78 -14.91 -24.55
C LEU A 252 -0.17 -14.24 -25.80
N GLU A 253 -0.69 -13.08 -26.24
CA GLU A 253 -0.08 -12.28 -27.31
C GLU A 253 1.18 -11.51 -26.83
N ASP A 254 1.24 -11.15 -25.54
CA ASP A 254 2.35 -10.40 -24.94
C ASP A 254 3.54 -11.28 -24.50
N LEU A 255 3.31 -12.57 -24.25
CA LEU A 255 4.31 -13.58 -23.84
C LEU A 255 5.09 -14.15 -25.03
#